data_AF-A0A158F473-F1
#
_entry.id   AF-A0A158F473-F1
#
_cell.length_a   1.000
_cell.length_b   1.000
_cell.length_c   1.000
_cell.angle_alpha   90.00
_cell.angle_beta   90.00
_cell.angle_gamma   90.00
#
_symmetry.space_group_name_H-M   'P 1'
#
loop_
_entity.id
_entity.type
_entity.pdbx_description
1 polymer ?
#
loop_
_entity_poly.entity_id
_entity_poly.type
_entity_poly.pdbx_seq_one_letter_code
_entity_poly.pdbx_strand_id
1 'polypeptide(L)'
;MRFRYKAACVASMTVIASLTQAATPTAYVTSETAGVGVIDLDQMTLKQTISLGKDGPRGLSLNADGTKLYVANKATGDLSEIDTSTGKIVRRAKIGQNPEFVRVFKGYAYVTYEPGESGGPPGAPGEPPKEEHEDENSPPAEIAIVDLKSLKVVHSVKSGHETEGVEFSPDGKELLVTNEGDDTVSVYRVGTGKPLRTVKLAKGSRPRGIKASPDGKQYVVTLENANKFVVLNGRDLKTVKTVDTKTGPYGVAFDPQGKRLFVAASRDKTLQVFDAKTYEHVSDVPVGQRCWHFSFTPDGAKLLLACGRSNAVYVLDAANYQTIKQIGDLPLAWGIVTYPASAGSIGSK
;
A
#
# COMPACT_ATOMS: atom_id res chain seq x y z
N MET A 1 -26.55 15.96 81.99
CA MET A 1 -26.44 16.25 80.54
C MET A 1 -25.35 15.38 79.95
N ARG A 2 -25.66 14.39 79.10
CA ARG A 2 -24.68 13.55 78.40
C ARG A 2 -24.60 13.97 76.93
N PHE A 3 -23.45 14.47 76.49
CA PHE A 3 -23.18 14.76 75.08
C PHE A 3 -22.80 13.46 74.34
N ARG A 4 -23.47 13.18 73.22
CA ARG A 4 -23.11 12.11 72.27
C ARG A 4 -22.40 12.74 71.07
N TYR A 5 -21.15 12.36 70.81
CA TYR A 5 -20.46 12.65 69.56
C TYR A 5 -20.91 11.66 68.47
N LYS A 6 -21.32 12.17 67.30
CA LYS A 6 -21.49 11.38 66.08
C LYS A 6 -20.20 11.52 65.25
N ALA A 7 -19.49 10.43 65.03
CA ALA A 7 -18.40 10.36 64.06
C ALA A 7 -18.99 10.27 62.64
N ALA A 8 -18.60 11.19 61.76
CA ALA A 8 -18.90 11.12 60.34
C ALA A 8 -17.76 10.38 59.64
N CYS A 9 -18.09 9.27 58.99
CA CYS A 9 -17.16 8.48 58.18
C CYS A 9 -17.16 9.06 56.77
N VAL A 10 -16.02 9.59 56.29
CA VAL A 10 -15.85 10.03 54.91
C VAL A 10 -15.23 8.87 54.13
N ALA A 11 -16.00 8.27 53.23
CA ALA A 11 -15.49 7.26 52.30
C ALA A 11 -14.81 7.98 51.13
N SER A 12 -13.49 7.88 51.03
CA SER A 12 -12.73 8.34 49.86
C SER A 12 -12.93 7.36 48.70
N MET A 13 -13.54 7.84 47.62
CA MET A 13 -13.75 7.06 46.39
C MET A 13 -12.51 7.22 45.50
N THR A 14 -11.68 6.17 45.43
CA THR A 14 -10.49 6.16 44.55
C THR A 14 -10.94 5.83 43.12
N VAL A 15 -10.90 6.82 42.23
CA VAL A 15 -11.11 6.59 40.79
C VAL A 15 -9.82 6.01 40.22
N ILE A 16 -9.82 4.71 39.90
CA ILE A 16 -8.73 4.09 39.13
C ILE A 16 -8.99 4.41 37.65
N ALA A 17 -8.25 5.38 37.11
CA ALA A 17 -8.21 5.60 35.67
C ALA A 17 -7.44 4.43 35.03
N SER A 18 -8.14 3.59 34.27
CA SER A 18 -7.51 2.59 33.43
C SER A 18 -6.75 3.31 32.32
N LEU A 19 -5.41 3.32 32.41
CA LEU A 19 -4.55 3.73 31.31
C LEU A 19 -4.67 2.65 30.22
N THR A 20 -5.51 2.90 29.22
CA THR A 20 -5.43 2.16 27.96
C THR A 20 -4.08 2.47 27.33
N GLN A 21 -3.15 1.52 27.42
CA GLN A 21 -1.86 1.66 26.75
C GLN A 21 -2.11 1.75 25.25
N ALA A 22 -1.71 2.87 24.65
CA ALA A 22 -1.80 3.04 23.21
C ALA A 22 -1.01 1.91 22.52
N ALA A 23 -1.60 1.31 21.49
CA ALA A 23 -0.94 0.28 20.71
C ALA A 23 0.41 0.82 20.19
N THR A 24 1.47 0.03 20.36
CA THR A 24 2.81 0.41 19.92
C THR A 24 2.82 0.67 18.41
N PRO A 25 3.29 1.84 17.95
CA PRO A 25 3.41 2.14 16.53
C PRO A 25 4.23 1.06 15.81
N THR A 26 3.66 0.51 14.74
CA THR A 26 4.19 -0.68 14.07
C THR A 26 4.10 -0.52 12.55
N ALA A 27 5.12 -0.98 11.82
CA ALA A 27 5.01 -1.21 10.38
C ALA A 27 4.90 -2.70 10.07
N TYR A 28 4.10 -3.02 9.08
CA TYR A 28 4.00 -4.35 8.48
C TYR A 28 4.55 -4.27 7.07
N VAL A 29 5.42 -5.21 6.72
CA VAL A 29 6.10 -5.24 5.41
C VAL A 29 6.00 -6.62 4.82
N THR A 30 5.40 -6.76 3.64
CA THR A 30 5.45 -8.05 2.93
C THR A 30 6.84 -8.28 2.35
N SER A 31 7.28 -9.53 2.42
CA SER A 31 8.50 -10.05 1.82
C SER A 31 8.10 -11.25 0.98
N GLU A 32 8.38 -11.21 -0.33
CA GLU A 32 7.93 -12.24 -1.28
C GLU A 32 8.44 -13.65 -0.93
N THR A 33 9.44 -13.80 -0.06
CA THR A 33 10.00 -15.11 0.33
C THR A 33 10.11 -15.36 1.83
N ALA A 34 9.66 -14.43 2.69
CA ALA A 34 9.70 -14.62 4.15
C ALA A 34 8.35 -14.47 4.87
N GLY A 35 7.35 -13.84 4.24
CA GLY A 35 6.07 -13.57 4.89
C GLY A 35 5.88 -12.08 5.19
N VAL A 36 5.49 -11.73 6.42
CA VAL A 36 5.29 -10.33 6.84
C VAL A 36 6.25 -9.96 7.97
N GLY A 37 7.17 -9.05 7.69
CA GLY A 37 7.99 -8.40 8.70
C GLY A 37 7.17 -7.45 9.56
N VAL A 38 7.37 -7.52 10.88
CA VAL A 38 6.76 -6.61 11.86
C VAL A 38 7.85 -5.73 12.44
N ILE A 39 7.83 -4.45 12.11
CA ILE A 39 8.84 -3.47 12.51
C ILE A 39 8.30 -2.61 13.65
N ASP A 40 9.07 -2.51 14.73
CA ASP A 40 8.86 -1.53 15.79
C ASP A 40 9.27 -0.15 15.29
N LEU A 41 8.34 0.82 15.32
CA LEU A 41 8.62 2.17 14.81
C LEU A 41 9.29 3.09 15.83
N ASP A 42 9.29 2.75 17.12
CA ASP A 42 10.04 3.51 18.13
C ASP A 42 11.53 3.13 18.06
N GLN A 43 11.82 1.83 17.93
CA GLN A 43 13.17 1.29 17.88
C GLN A 43 13.76 1.20 16.47
N MET A 44 12.90 1.25 15.44
CA MET A 44 13.27 1.02 14.04
C MET A 44 14.00 -0.32 13.86
N THR A 45 13.42 -1.39 14.40
CA THR A 45 13.96 -2.75 14.37
C THR A 45 12.90 -3.75 13.91
N LEU A 46 13.33 -4.78 13.19
CA LEU A 46 12.48 -5.93 12.88
C LEU A 46 12.27 -6.74 14.18
N LYS A 47 11.03 -6.83 14.65
CA LYS A 47 10.68 -7.60 15.85
C LYS A 47 10.53 -9.09 15.56
N GLN A 48 9.83 -9.39 14.48
CA GLN A 48 9.52 -10.75 14.07
C GLN A 48 9.08 -10.78 12.61
N THR A 49 9.05 -11.98 12.04
CA THR A 49 8.47 -12.24 10.72
C THR A 49 7.36 -13.27 10.86
N ILE A 50 6.16 -12.91 10.41
CA ILE A 50 4.98 -13.79 10.39
C ILE A 50 5.06 -14.64 9.12
N SER A 51 5.23 -15.95 9.29
CA SER A 51 5.21 -16.88 8.16
C SER A 51 3.79 -17.05 7.62
N LEU A 52 3.66 -16.98 6.29
CA LEU A 52 2.40 -17.24 5.57
C LEU A 52 2.35 -18.64 4.94
N GLY A 53 3.35 -19.48 5.24
CA GLY A 53 3.44 -20.88 4.81
C GLY A 53 3.88 -21.11 3.36
N LYS A 54 3.79 -20.10 2.50
CA LYS A 54 4.27 -20.10 1.10
C LYS A 54 4.77 -18.71 0.71
N ASP A 55 5.62 -18.68 -0.31
CA ASP A 55 6.15 -17.47 -0.93
C ASP A 55 5.06 -16.71 -1.69
N GLY A 56 5.41 -15.51 -2.16
CA GLY A 56 4.56 -14.62 -2.93
C GLY A 56 3.57 -13.74 -2.16
N PRO A 57 3.74 -13.39 -0.87
CA PRO A 57 2.91 -12.34 -0.31
C PRO A 57 3.28 -10.97 -0.91
N ARG A 58 2.27 -10.20 -1.32
CA ARG A 58 2.44 -8.92 -2.01
C ARG A 58 1.62 -7.82 -1.32
N GLY A 59 0.44 -7.49 -1.85
CA GLY A 59 -0.49 -6.51 -1.29
C GLY A 59 -0.83 -6.77 0.16
N LEU A 60 -0.84 -5.70 0.96
CA LEU A 60 -1.29 -5.74 2.35
C LEU A 60 -2.06 -4.49 2.75
N SER A 61 -3.03 -4.65 3.65
CA SER A 61 -3.83 -3.55 4.17
C SER A 61 -4.35 -3.88 5.57
N LEU A 62 -4.46 -2.88 6.43
CA LEU A 62 -5.02 -3.01 7.78
C LEU A 62 -6.50 -2.64 7.79
N ASN A 63 -7.27 -3.20 8.73
CA ASN A 63 -8.53 -2.60 9.12
C ASN A 63 -8.31 -1.29 9.90
N ALA A 64 -9.38 -0.51 10.08
CA ALA A 64 -9.30 0.85 10.62
C ALA A 64 -8.73 0.95 12.05
N ASP A 65 -8.96 -0.07 12.88
CA ASP A 65 -8.46 -0.14 14.26
C ASP A 65 -7.12 -0.90 14.38
N GLY A 66 -6.54 -1.33 13.26
CA GLY A 66 -5.26 -2.03 13.21
C GLY A 66 -5.24 -3.41 13.86
N THR A 67 -6.40 -3.96 14.26
CA THR A 67 -6.47 -5.29 14.91
C THR A 67 -6.32 -6.45 13.92
N LYS A 68 -6.53 -6.19 12.62
CA LYS A 68 -6.43 -7.19 11.55
C LYS A 68 -5.60 -6.67 10.38
N LEU A 69 -4.69 -7.53 9.92
CA LEU A 69 -3.91 -7.34 8.70
C LEU A 69 -4.40 -8.32 7.62
N TYR A 70 -4.62 -7.79 6.42
CA TYR A 70 -5.04 -8.56 5.25
C TYR A 70 -3.91 -8.61 4.24
N VAL A 71 -3.55 -9.81 3.75
CA VAL A 71 -2.40 -10.01 2.85
C VAL A 71 -2.77 -10.89 1.67
N ALA A 72 -2.56 -10.38 0.45
CA ALA A 72 -2.69 -11.13 -0.79
C ALA A 72 -1.50 -12.08 -0.97
N ASN A 73 -1.78 -13.35 -1.23
CA ASN A 73 -0.78 -14.40 -1.35
C ASN A 73 -0.80 -14.99 -2.76
N LYS A 74 0.17 -14.58 -3.59
CA LYS A 74 0.29 -14.98 -5.00
C LYS A 74 0.29 -16.49 -5.15
N ALA A 75 1.18 -17.20 -4.43
CA ALA A 75 1.39 -18.62 -4.64
C ALA A 75 0.23 -19.51 -4.18
N THR A 76 -0.56 -19.08 -3.19
CA THR A 76 -1.71 -19.85 -2.68
C THR A 76 -3.04 -19.39 -3.25
N GLY A 77 -3.08 -18.24 -3.92
CA GLY A 77 -4.29 -17.70 -4.53
C GLY A 77 -5.34 -17.25 -3.50
N ASP A 78 -4.90 -16.80 -2.33
CA ASP A 78 -5.77 -16.45 -1.21
C ASP A 78 -5.45 -15.08 -0.60
N LEU A 79 -6.40 -14.59 0.21
CA LEU A 79 -6.25 -13.46 1.11
C LEU A 79 -6.18 -14.00 2.54
N SER A 80 -5.06 -13.77 3.23
CA SER A 80 -4.90 -14.09 4.64
C SER A 80 -5.47 -12.97 5.52
N GLU A 81 -6.23 -13.32 6.55
CA GLU A 81 -6.59 -12.41 7.65
C GLU A 81 -5.77 -12.79 8.89
N ILE A 82 -4.97 -11.84 9.39
CA ILE A 82 -4.01 -12.03 10.48
C ILE A 82 -4.44 -11.17 11.67
N ASP A 83 -4.45 -11.76 12.86
CA ASP A 83 -4.60 -11.03 14.11
C ASP A 83 -3.29 -10.34 14.47
N THR A 84 -3.29 -9.01 14.52
CA THR A 84 -2.05 -8.22 14.70
C THR A 84 -1.47 -8.32 16.11
N SER A 85 -2.28 -8.65 17.11
CA SER A 85 -1.83 -8.81 18.50
C SER A 85 -1.06 -10.12 18.72
N THR A 86 -1.43 -11.15 17.97
CA THR A 86 -0.84 -12.50 18.11
C THR A 86 0.07 -12.89 16.94
N GLY A 87 0.00 -12.17 15.82
CA GLY A 87 0.67 -12.53 14.57
C GLY A 87 0.11 -13.79 13.90
N LYS A 88 -1.03 -14.32 14.35
CA LYS A 88 -1.59 -15.58 13.83
C LYS A 88 -2.55 -15.32 12.68
N ILE A 89 -2.45 -16.16 11.65
CA ILE A 89 -3.48 -16.25 10.61
C ILE A 89 -4.76 -16.83 11.23
N VAL A 90 -5.85 -16.07 11.18
CA VAL A 90 -7.14 -16.46 11.76
C VAL A 90 -8.02 -17.13 10.72
N ARG A 91 -8.02 -16.60 9.49
CA ARG A 91 -8.86 -17.07 8.39
C ARG A 91 -8.14 -16.83 7.05
N ARG A 92 -8.59 -17.53 6.00
CA ARG A 92 -8.19 -17.30 4.60
C ARG A 92 -9.42 -17.27 3.70
N ALA A 93 -9.46 -16.34 2.75
CA ALA A 93 -10.42 -16.33 1.65
C ALA A 93 -9.74 -16.75 0.36
N LYS A 94 -10.31 -17.71 -0.37
CA LYS A 94 -9.88 -18.00 -1.74
C LYS A 94 -10.22 -16.81 -2.64
N ILE A 95 -9.24 -16.35 -3.41
CA ILE A 95 -9.38 -15.20 -4.32
C ILE A 95 -9.36 -15.66 -5.77
N GLY A 96 -8.26 -16.25 -6.20
CA GLY A 96 -7.98 -16.53 -7.60
C GLY A 96 -6.47 -16.68 -7.81
N GLN A 97 -6.05 -16.94 -9.04
CA GLN A 97 -4.63 -17.02 -9.35
C GLN A 97 -3.98 -15.64 -9.25
N ASN A 98 -2.75 -15.61 -8.76
CA ASN A 98 -1.91 -14.42 -8.62
C ASN A 98 -2.57 -13.17 -7.97
N PRO A 99 -3.05 -13.22 -6.72
CA PRO A 99 -3.48 -12.01 -6.01
C PRO A 99 -2.32 -11.03 -5.81
N GLU A 100 -2.54 -9.76 -6.16
CA GLU A 100 -1.50 -8.74 -6.25
C GLU A 100 -1.63 -7.66 -5.18
N PHE A 101 -2.69 -6.85 -5.25
CA PHE A 101 -2.86 -5.66 -4.42
C PHE A 101 -4.05 -5.81 -3.48
N VAL A 102 -4.01 -5.14 -2.33
CA VAL A 102 -5.11 -5.16 -1.34
C VAL A 102 -5.42 -3.75 -0.86
N ARG A 103 -6.68 -3.35 -0.93
CA ARG A 103 -7.19 -2.16 -0.25
C ARG A 103 -8.39 -2.50 0.63
N VAL A 104 -8.34 -2.12 1.90
CA VAL A 104 -9.48 -2.26 2.83
C VAL A 104 -10.27 -0.96 2.90
N PHE A 105 -11.59 -1.06 2.69
CA PHE A 105 -12.48 0.09 2.75
C PHE A 105 -13.89 -0.30 3.20
N LYS A 106 -14.39 0.37 4.24
CA LYS A 106 -15.76 0.23 4.78
C LYS A 106 -16.20 -1.23 4.99
N GLY A 107 -15.33 -2.05 5.59
CA GLY A 107 -15.62 -3.45 5.91
C GLY A 107 -15.43 -4.44 4.76
N TYR A 108 -14.88 -4.00 3.62
CA TYR A 108 -14.55 -4.84 2.49
C TYR A 108 -13.06 -4.78 2.17
N ALA A 109 -12.49 -5.89 1.68
CA ALA A 109 -11.21 -5.87 0.97
C ALA A 109 -11.47 -5.92 -0.54
N TYR A 110 -10.73 -5.10 -1.28
CA TYR A 110 -10.68 -5.07 -2.74
C TYR A 110 -9.32 -5.63 -3.12
N VAL A 111 -9.32 -6.82 -3.70
CA VAL A 111 -8.11 -7.58 -4.01
C VAL A 111 -8.01 -7.76 -5.51
N THR A 112 -6.98 -7.23 -6.13
CA THR A 112 -6.69 -7.51 -7.54
C THR A 112 -6.03 -8.88 -7.67
N TYR A 113 -6.35 -9.62 -8.73
CA TYR A 113 -5.72 -10.91 -9.02
C TYR A 113 -5.72 -11.20 -10.53
N GLU A 114 -4.78 -12.04 -10.97
CA GLU A 114 -4.44 -12.18 -12.39
C GLU A 114 -4.42 -13.64 -12.86
N PRO A 115 -5.55 -14.14 -13.38
CA PRO A 115 -5.62 -15.49 -13.93
C PRO A 115 -4.77 -15.70 -15.18
N GLY A 116 -4.50 -14.64 -15.95
CA GLY A 116 -3.76 -14.71 -17.21
C GLY A 116 -2.25 -14.50 -17.08
N GLU A 117 -1.77 -14.09 -15.91
CA GLU A 117 -0.35 -13.87 -15.68
C GLU A 117 0.38 -15.22 -15.59
N SER A 118 1.29 -15.47 -16.55
CA SER A 118 2.20 -16.63 -16.53
C SER A 118 3.65 -16.23 -16.17
N GLY A 119 3.88 -14.95 -15.83
CA GLY A 119 5.18 -14.36 -15.53
C GLY A 119 5.55 -14.33 -14.03
N GLY A 120 6.86 -14.36 -13.77
CA GLY A 120 7.43 -14.05 -12.45
C GLY A 120 7.93 -12.59 -12.41
N PRO A 121 8.35 -12.07 -11.24
CA PRO A 121 8.84 -10.70 -11.13
C PRO A 121 9.97 -10.41 -12.14
N PRO A 122 10.20 -9.13 -12.52
CA PRO A 122 11.25 -8.74 -13.45
C PRO A 122 12.59 -9.39 -13.07
N GLY A 123 13.34 -9.82 -14.09
CA GLY A 123 14.65 -10.46 -13.96
C GLY A 123 15.63 -9.67 -13.09
N ALA A 124 16.70 -10.32 -12.64
CA ALA A 124 17.76 -9.65 -11.91
C ALA A 124 18.41 -8.53 -12.76
N PRO A 125 19.04 -7.52 -12.14
CA PRO A 125 19.76 -6.48 -12.90
C PRO A 125 20.78 -7.12 -13.87
N GLY A 126 20.65 -6.82 -15.17
CA GLY A 126 21.51 -7.37 -16.22
C GLY A 126 20.98 -8.62 -16.90
N GLU A 127 19.88 -9.20 -16.43
CA GLU A 127 19.13 -10.18 -17.22
C GLU A 127 18.33 -9.45 -18.31
N PRO A 128 18.26 -10.01 -19.54
CA PRO A 128 17.31 -9.52 -20.52
C PRO A 128 15.91 -9.55 -19.90
N PRO A 129 15.02 -8.60 -20.24
CA PRO A 129 13.61 -8.71 -19.85
C PRO A 129 13.14 -10.12 -20.16
N LYS A 130 12.51 -10.79 -19.20
CA LYS A 130 11.77 -12.00 -19.55
C LYS A 130 10.79 -11.58 -20.63
N GLU A 131 10.76 -12.32 -21.73
CA GLU A 131 9.69 -12.15 -22.71
C GLU A 131 8.39 -12.48 -21.98
N GLU A 132 7.71 -11.46 -21.50
CA GLU A 132 6.30 -11.53 -21.15
C GLU A 132 5.61 -11.84 -22.48
N HIS A 133 5.32 -13.11 -22.71
CA HIS A 133 4.41 -13.47 -23.78
C HIS A 133 3.05 -12.91 -23.37
N GLU A 134 2.75 -11.69 -23.82
CA GLU A 134 1.39 -11.18 -23.92
C GLU A 134 0.65 -12.11 -24.89
N ASP A 135 0.19 -13.26 -24.38
CA ASP A 135 -0.85 -14.01 -25.06
C ASP A 135 -2.07 -13.09 -25.07
N GLU A 136 -2.39 -12.53 -26.23
CA GLU A 136 -3.58 -11.67 -26.43
C GLU A 136 -4.89 -12.38 -26.00
N ASN A 137 -4.86 -13.72 -25.81
CA ASN A 137 -5.97 -14.51 -25.29
C ASN A 137 -5.90 -14.80 -23.78
N SER A 138 -4.89 -14.29 -23.07
CA SER A 138 -4.82 -14.40 -21.62
C SER A 138 -6.07 -13.79 -20.99
N PRO A 139 -6.68 -14.46 -19.99
CA PRO A 139 -7.82 -13.88 -19.30
C PRO A 139 -7.40 -12.57 -18.58
N PRO A 140 -8.27 -11.55 -18.58
CA PRO A 140 -7.97 -10.29 -17.90
C PRO A 140 -7.85 -10.51 -16.40
N ALA A 141 -7.16 -9.59 -15.73
CA ALA A 141 -7.19 -9.48 -14.28
C ALA A 141 -8.61 -9.22 -13.77
N GLU A 142 -8.80 -9.48 -12.50
CA GLU A 142 -10.08 -9.32 -11.82
C GLU A 142 -9.88 -8.65 -10.45
N ILE A 143 -10.98 -8.09 -9.91
CA ILE A 143 -11.04 -7.49 -8.59
C ILE A 143 -12.02 -8.30 -7.76
N ALA A 144 -11.52 -9.04 -6.77
CA ALA A 144 -12.34 -9.69 -5.76
C ALA A 144 -12.75 -8.67 -4.68
N ILE A 145 -14.06 -8.54 -4.46
CA ILE A 145 -14.63 -7.77 -3.36
C ILE A 145 -15.00 -8.75 -2.26
N VAL A 146 -14.28 -8.69 -1.14
CA VAL A 146 -14.40 -9.61 0.00
C VAL A 146 -15.10 -8.91 1.15
N ASP A 147 -16.23 -9.43 1.61
CA ASP A 147 -16.83 -9.00 2.88
C ASP A 147 -15.96 -9.49 4.05
N LEU A 148 -15.40 -8.56 4.83
CA LEU A 148 -14.47 -8.91 5.92
C LEU A 148 -15.17 -9.52 7.13
N LYS A 149 -16.49 -9.32 7.29
CA LYS A 149 -17.23 -9.95 8.38
C LYS A 149 -17.30 -11.46 8.16
N SER A 150 -17.74 -11.89 6.98
CA SER A 150 -17.82 -13.32 6.63
C SER A 150 -16.51 -13.90 6.08
N LEU A 151 -15.59 -13.03 5.64
CA LEU A 151 -14.39 -13.33 4.85
C LEU A 151 -14.71 -14.17 3.59
N LYS A 152 -15.73 -13.72 2.85
CA LYS A 152 -16.16 -14.34 1.59
C LYS A 152 -16.13 -13.33 0.46
N VAL A 153 -15.73 -13.80 -0.73
CA VAL A 153 -15.89 -13.04 -1.97
C VAL A 153 -17.38 -12.88 -2.24
N VAL A 154 -17.85 -11.63 -2.32
CA VAL A 154 -19.24 -11.28 -2.63
C VAL A 154 -19.42 -10.87 -4.09
N HIS A 155 -18.35 -10.36 -4.71
CA HIS A 155 -18.29 -10.04 -6.14
C HIS A 155 -16.88 -10.29 -6.67
N SER A 156 -16.78 -10.77 -7.91
CA SER A 156 -15.56 -10.68 -8.72
C SER A 156 -15.90 -9.90 -9.99
N VAL A 157 -15.07 -8.93 -10.36
CA VAL A 157 -15.30 -8.08 -11.52
C VAL A 157 -14.05 -7.99 -12.39
N LYS A 158 -14.24 -8.04 -13.71
CA LYS A 158 -13.15 -7.94 -14.67
C LYS A 158 -12.49 -6.56 -14.66
N SER A 159 -11.17 -6.57 -14.76
CA SER A 159 -10.32 -5.40 -15.01
C SER A 159 -9.65 -5.50 -16.38
N GLY A 160 -8.56 -4.76 -16.57
CA GLY A 160 -7.65 -4.95 -17.68
C GLY A 160 -6.62 -6.05 -17.42
N HIS A 161 -5.44 -5.95 -18.01
CA HIS A 161 -4.30 -6.85 -17.76
C HIS A 161 -3.25 -6.21 -16.84
N GLU A 162 -2.56 -7.03 -16.05
CA GLU A 162 -1.46 -6.62 -15.16
C GLU A 162 -1.86 -5.45 -14.24
N THR A 163 -2.79 -5.72 -13.34
CA THR A 163 -3.31 -4.74 -12.38
C THR A 163 -2.33 -4.46 -11.25
N GLU A 164 -2.08 -3.18 -11.00
CA GLU A 164 -1.09 -2.78 -9.99
C GLU A 164 -1.70 -1.90 -8.91
N GLY A 165 -1.85 -0.60 -9.18
CA GLY A 165 -2.35 0.36 -8.20
C GLY A 165 -3.88 0.31 -8.08
N VAL A 166 -4.36 0.36 -6.84
CA VAL A 166 -5.78 0.48 -6.49
C VAL A 166 -5.99 1.71 -5.62
N GLU A 167 -6.91 2.60 -5.98
CA GLU A 167 -7.23 3.82 -5.24
C GLU A 167 -8.74 4.10 -5.14
N PHE A 168 -9.17 4.79 -4.08
CA PHE A 168 -10.53 5.28 -3.96
C PHE A 168 -10.64 6.75 -4.33
N SER A 169 -11.80 7.10 -4.86
CA SER A 169 -12.24 8.49 -4.89
C SER A 169 -12.38 9.09 -3.49
N PRO A 170 -12.18 10.42 -3.34
CA PRO A 170 -12.29 11.09 -2.05
C PRO A 170 -13.65 10.91 -1.37
N ASP A 171 -14.73 10.84 -2.15
CA ASP A 171 -16.08 10.59 -1.64
C ASP A 171 -16.36 9.09 -1.37
N GLY A 172 -15.43 8.23 -1.76
CA GLY A 172 -15.46 6.79 -1.54
C GLY A 172 -16.52 6.05 -2.36
N LYS A 173 -16.99 6.63 -3.47
CA LYS A 173 -17.99 6.01 -4.35
C LYS A 173 -17.38 5.27 -5.54
N GLU A 174 -16.20 5.69 -5.97
CA GLU A 174 -15.45 5.10 -7.06
C GLU A 174 -14.15 4.45 -6.59
N LEU A 175 -13.83 3.31 -7.22
CA LEU A 175 -12.57 2.56 -7.13
C LEU A 175 -11.86 2.72 -8.47
N LEU A 176 -10.59 3.13 -8.46
CA LEU A 176 -9.74 3.30 -9.62
C LEU A 176 -8.65 2.22 -9.58
N VAL A 177 -8.41 1.57 -10.71
CA VAL A 177 -7.41 0.51 -10.85
C VAL A 177 -6.56 0.77 -12.09
N THR A 178 -5.24 0.78 -11.94
CA THR A 178 -4.32 0.85 -13.07
C THR A 178 -4.16 -0.54 -13.69
N ASN A 179 -4.18 -0.61 -15.01
CA ASN A 179 -3.94 -1.84 -15.77
C ASN A 179 -2.72 -1.59 -16.65
N GLU A 180 -1.61 -2.23 -16.30
CA GLU A 180 -0.30 -2.00 -16.87
C GLU A 180 -0.27 -2.43 -18.34
N GLY A 181 -0.71 -3.65 -18.63
CA GLY A 181 -0.71 -4.23 -19.98
C GLY A 181 -1.67 -3.54 -20.95
N ASP A 182 -2.66 -2.80 -20.43
CA ASP A 182 -3.65 -2.11 -21.26
C ASP A 182 -3.43 -0.60 -21.39
N ASP A 183 -2.41 -0.04 -20.72
CA ASP A 183 -2.17 1.40 -20.63
C ASP A 183 -3.40 2.19 -20.15
N THR A 184 -4.13 1.68 -19.14
CA THR A 184 -5.40 2.29 -18.70
C THR A 184 -5.53 2.47 -17.20
N VAL A 185 -6.45 3.37 -16.82
CA VAL A 185 -7.07 3.39 -15.50
C VAL A 185 -8.55 3.03 -15.64
N SER A 186 -8.98 1.93 -15.05
CA SER A 186 -10.38 1.51 -15.01
C SER A 186 -11.05 1.97 -13.71
N VAL A 187 -12.34 2.33 -13.79
CA VAL A 187 -13.10 2.90 -12.68
C VAL A 187 -14.38 2.13 -12.46
N TYR A 188 -14.65 1.82 -11.19
CA TYR A 188 -15.75 0.99 -10.75
C TYR A 188 -16.53 1.65 -9.62
N ARG A 189 -17.81 1.31 -9.49
CA ARG A 189 -18.60 1.65 -8.29
C ARG A 189 -18.14 0.79 -7.12
N VAL A 190 -17.77 1.44 -6.02
CA VAL A 190 -17.42 0.81 -4.74
C VAL A 190 -18.59 -0.04 -4.23
N GLY A 191 -18.27 -1.18 -3.61
CA GLY A 191 -19.25 -2.15 -3.10
C GLY A 191 -19.75 -3.13 -4.16
N THR A 192 -20.20 -2.68 -5.33
CA THR A 192 -20.75 -3.57 -6.37
C THR A 192 -19.75 -3.97 -7.46
N GLY A 193 -18.64 -3.22 -7.59
CA GLY A 193 -17.66 -3.40 -8.68
C GLY A 193 -18.22 -3.08 -10.08
N LYS A 194 -19.35 -2.39 -10.18
CA LYS A 194 -19.95 -2.10 -11.50
C LYS A 194 -19.03 -1.16 -12.28
N PRO A 195 -18.58 -1.49 -13.51
CA PRO A 195 -17.71 -0.63 -14.29
C PRO A 195 -18.42 0.69 -14.64
N LEU A 196 -17.66 1.79 -14.58
CA LEU A 196 -18.14 3.15 -14.81
C LEU A 196 -17.47 3.80 -16.01
N ARG A 197 -16.14 3.72 -16.10
CA ARG A 197 -15.33 4.33 -17.16
C ARG A 197 -13.95 3.68 -17.24
N THR A 198 -13.33 3.77 -18.40
CA THR A 198 -11.92 3.41 -18.62
C THR A 198 -11.22 4.61 -19.26
N VAL A 199 -10.10 5.02 -18.67
CA VAL A 199 -9.27 6.13 -19.14
C VAL A 199 -8.07 5.53 -19.84
N LYS A 200 -7.91 5.86 -21.13
CA LYS A 200 -6.72 5.48 -21.90
C LYS A 200 -5.58 6.45 -21.61
N LEU A 201 -4.40 5.90 -21.35
CA LEU A 201 -3.17 6.65 -21.20
C LEU A 201 -2.33 6.55 -22.48
N ALA A 202 -1.11 7.10 -22.45
CA ALA A 202 -0.20 6.99 -23.58
C ALA A 202 0.12 5.51 -23.85
N LYS A 203 0.18 5.12 -25.13
CA LYS A 203 0.50 3.74 -25.52
C LYS A 203 1.91 3.35 -25.06
N GLY A 204 2.06 2.15 -24.50
CA GLY A 204 3.29 1.60 -23.94
C GLY A 204 3.75 2.28 -22.67
N SER A 205 2.88 3.02 -21.98
CA SER A 205 3.23 3.80 -20.79
C SER A 205 3.27 2.98 -19.50
N ARG A 206 2.53 1.88 -19.42
CA ARG A 206 2.54 0.91 -18.30
C ARG A 206 2.27 1.59 -16.93
N PRO A 207 1.00 1.95 -16.63
CA PRO A 207 0.65 2.60 -15.37
C PRO A 207 0.80 1.68 -14.15
N ARG A 208 1.52 2.15 -13.12
CA ARG A 208 1.80 1.42 -11.86
C ARG A 208 1.04 2.02 -10.67
N GLY A 209 1.68 2.83 -9.84
CA GLY A 209 1.05 3.47 -8.69
C GLY A 209 0.03 4.54 -9.09
N ILE A 210 -1.05 4.64 -8.31
CA ILE A 210 -2.06 5.70 -8.38
C ILE A 210 -2.33 6.26 -6.98
N LYS A 211 -2.38 7.59 -6.85
CA LYS A 211 -2.73 8.25 -5.57
C LYS A 211 -3.59 9.48 -5.79
N ALA A 212 -4.65 9.63 -5.00
CA ALA A 212 -5.43 10.86 -4.94
C ALA A 212 -4.63 12.00 -4.28
N SER A 213 -4.78 13.22 -4.77
CA SER A 213 -4.27 14.41 -4.09
C SER A 213 -4.97 14.60 -2.74
N PRO A 214 -4.32 15.20 -1.72
CA PRO A 214 -4.93 15.40 -0.41
C PRO A 214 -6.22 16.24 -0.44
N ASP A 215 -6.34 17.14 -1.42
CA ASP A 215 -7.56 17.93 -1.64
C ASP A 215 -8.62 17.22 -2.50
N GLY A 216 -8.32 16.01 -2.97
CA GLY A 216 -9.20 15.16 -3.76
C GLY A 216 -9.46 15.66 -5.18
N LYS A 217 -8.77 16.70 -5.65
CA LYS A 217 -9.02 17.30 -6.96
C LYS A 217 -8.24 16.66 -8.10
N GLN A 218 -7.25 15.83 -7.79
CA GLN A 218 -6.38 15.22 -8.78
C GLN A 218 -6.05 13.77 -8.41
N TYR A 219 -5.65 12.99 -9.40
CA TYR A 219 -4.93 11.74 -9.21
C TYR A 219 -3.57 11.83 -9.86
N VAL A 220 -2.55 11.27 -9.24
CA VAL A 220 -1.24 11.08 -9.85
C VAL A 220 -1.06 9.61 -10.17
N VAL A 221 -0.67 9.29 -11.40
CA VAL A 221 -0.41 7.93 -11.87
C VAL A 221 1.00 7.85 -12.43
N THR A 222 1.84 6.96 -11.91
CA THR A 222 3.19 6.71 -12.43
C THR A 222 3.12 5.83 -13.68
N LEU A 223 3.94 6.14 -14.67
CA LEU A 223 4.02 5.47 -15.97
C LEU A 223 5.43 4.89 -16.13
N GLU A 224 5.60 3.59 -15.83
CA GLU A 224 6.92 3.00 -15.63
C GLU A 224 7.80 3.10 -16.88
N ASN A 225 7.29 2.65 -18.03
CA ASN A 225 8.05 2.63 -19.28
C ASN A 225 8.23 4.03 -19.88
N ALA A 226 7.31 4.95 -19.57
CA ALA A 226 7.40 6.32 -20.05
C ALA A 226 8.38 7.17 -19.22
N ASN A 227 8.85 6.69 -18.07
CA ASN A 227 9.64 7.45 -17.08
C ASN A 227 8.97 8.80 -16.75
N LYS A 228 7.67 8.74 -16.49
CA LYS A 228 6.82 9.91 -16.22
C LYS A 228 5.81 9.59 -15.12
N PHE A 229 5.19 10.62 -14.57
CA PHE A 229 3.85 10.49 -14.01
C PHE A 229 2.88 11.43 -14.73
N VAL A 230 1.60 11.05 -14.73
CA VAL A 230 0.51 11.86 -15.26
C VAL A 230 -0.38 12.31 -14.11
N VAL A 231 -0.83 13.56 -14.18
CA VAL A 231 -1.80 14.16 -13.26
C VAL A 231 -3.14 14.20 -13.96
N LEU A 232 -4.13 13.52 -13.41
CA LEU A 232 -5.50 13.46 -13.91
C LEU A 232 -6.41 14.36 -13.07
N ASN A 233 -7.40 14.99 -13.70
CA ASN A 233 -8.44 15.73 -12.98
C ASN A 233 -9.32 14.78 -12.18
N GLY A 234 -9.55 15.04 -10.90
CA GLY A 234 -10.30 14.15 -10.01
C GLY A 234 -11.77 13.97 -10.36
N ARG A 235 -12.35 14.83 -11.21
CA ARG A 235 -13.77 14.74 -11.63
C ARG A 235 -13.91 13.96 -12.93
N ASP A 236 -13.26 14.42 -14.00
CA ASP A 236 -13.42 13.86 -15.35
C ASP A 236 -12.26 12.97 -15.81
N LEU A 237 -11.22 12.83 -14.99
CA LEU A 237 -9.99 12.05 -15.25
C LEU A 237 -9.23 12.44 -16.52
N LYS A 238 -9.45 13.65 -17.04
CA LYS A 238 -8.62 14.16 -18.13
C LYS A 238 -7.23 14.50 -17.63
N THR A 239 -6.24 14.26 -18.47
CA THR A 239 -4.85 14.67 -18.23
C THR A 239 -4.76 16.18 -18.06
N VAL A 240 -4.24 16.60 -16.92
CA VAL A 240 -3.94 17.99 -16.57
C VAL A 240 -2.48 18.30 -16.87
N LYS A 241 -1.58 17.37 -16.51
CA LYS A 241 -0.13 17.55 -16.66
C LYS A 241 0.54 16.18 -16.81
N THR A 242 1.66 16.14 -17.53
CA THR A 242 2.59 15.01 -17.54
C THR A 242 3.95 15.53 -17.12
N VAL A 243 4.65 14.80 -16.27
CA VAL A 243 5.91 15.22 -15.64
C VAL A 243 6.93 14.13 -15.76
N ASP A 244 8.16 14.50 -16.12
CA ASP A 244 9.29 13.58 -16.20
C ASP A 244 9.71 13.09 -14.81
N THR A 245 10.01 11.80 -14.75
CA THR A 245 10.66 11.16 -13.61
C THR A 245 11.97 10.54 -14.07
N LYS A 246 12.73 10.00 -13.13
CA LYS A 246 13.80 9.06 -13.41
C LYS A 246 13.24 7.66 -13.70
N THR A 247 14.17 6.75 -14.00
CA THR A 247 13.87 5.45 -14.60
C THR A 247 13.01 4.56 -13.70
N GLY A 248 11.92 4.04 -14.28
CA GLY A 248 11.04 3.06 -13.65
C GLY A 248 10.28 3.57 -12.43
N PRO A 249 9.51 4.67 -12.53
CA PRO A 249 8.64 5.14 -11.45
C PRO A 249 7.58 4.10 -11.11
N TYR A 250 7.36 3.84 -9.82
CA TYR A 250 6.46 2.79 -9.35
C TYR A 250 5.50 3.28 -8.25
N GLY A 251 5.92 3.32 -6.99
CA GLY A 251 5.09 3.86 -5.91
C GLY A 251 5.02 5.37 -5.95
N VAL A 252 3.85 5.93 -5.61
CA VAL A 252 3.61 7.37 -5.52
C VAL A 252 2.77 7.72 -4.31
N ALA A 253 3.14 8.76 -3.58
CA ALA A 253 2.32 9.29 -2.49
C ALA A 253 2.66 10.73 -2.13
N PHE A 254 1.73 11.40 -1.47
CA PHE A 254 1.95 12.72 -0.87
C PHE A 254 2.47 12.57 0.58
N ASP A 255 3.19 13.58 1.07
CA ASP A 255 3.49 13.70 2.51
C ASP A 255 2.21 13.95 3.33
N PRO A 256 2.25 13.73 4.67
CA PRO A 256 1.10 13.99 5.53
C PRO A 256 0.58 15.44 5.46
N GLN A 257 1.44 16.40 5.11
CA GLN A 257 1.07 17.82 4.98
C GLN A 257 0.55 18.19 3.59
N GLY A 258 0.64 17.29 2.60
CA GLY A 258 0.24 17.55 1.21
C GLY A 258 1.08 18.59 0.48
N LYS A 259 2.32 18.84 0.93
CA LYS A 259 3.27 19.81 0.35
C LYS A 259 4.24 19.16 -0.63
N ARG A 260 4.47 17.86 -0.53
CA ARG A 260 5.40 17.12 -1.37
C ARG A 260 4.74 15.88 -1.96
N LEU A 261 5.12 15.58 -3.19
CA LEU A 261 4.82 14.32 -3.86
C LEU A 261 6.11 13.51 -3.96
N PHE A 262 6.04 12.23 -3.62
CA PHE A 262 7.14 11.31 -3.66
C PHE A 262 6.88 10.25 -4.72
N VAL A 263 7.91 9.92 -5.52
CA VAL A 263 7.86 8.88 -6.54
C VAL A 263 9.07 7.98 -6.37
N ALA A 264 8.84 6.68 -6.19
CA ALA A 264 9.92 5.70 -6.14
C ALA A 264 10.35 5.33 -7.58
N ALA A 265 11.47 5.89 -8.04
CA ALA A 265 12.09 5.56 -9.33
C ALA A 265 12.96 4.30 -9.14
N SER A 266 12.27 3.16 -9.14
CA SER A 266 12.78 1.88 -8.65
C SER A 266 14.02 1.36 -9.38
N ARG A 267 14.11 1.58 -10.70
CA ARG A 267 15.24 1.16 -11.55
C ARG A 267 16.40 2.16 -11.48
N ASP A 268 16.11 3.42 -11.17
CA ASP A 268 17.11 4.46 -10.94
C ASP A 268 17.74 4.41 -9.53
N LYS A 269 17.11 3.70 -8.58
CA LYS A 269 17.52 3.64 -7.16
C LYS A 269 17.40 4.99 -6.46
N THR A 270 16.37 5.75 -6.83
CA THR A 270 16.04 7.03 -6.18
C THR A 270 14.59 7.09 -5.73
N LEU A 271 14.38 7.80 -4.63
CA LEU A 271 13.09 8.37 -4.28
C LEU A 271 13.11 9.83 -4.71
N GLN A 272 12.30 10.17 -5.70
CA GLN A 272 12.19 11.53 -6.18
C GLN A 272 11.15 12.31 -5.39
N VAL A 273 11.44 13.57 -5.12
CA VAL A 273 10.59 14.50 -4.39
C VAL A 273 10.22 15.65 -5.31
N PHE A 274 8.93 15.96 -5.35
CA PHE A 274 8.35 17.05 -6.14
C PHE A 274 7.51 17.97 -5.24
N ASP A 275 7.32 19.21 -5.65
CA ASP A 275 6.29 20.06 -5.05
C ASP A 275 4.90 19.49 -5.38
N ALA A 276 4.04 19.32 -4.37
CA ALA A 276 2.74 18.68 -4.56
C ALA A 276 1.75 19.49 -5.41
N LYS A 277 1.96 20.80 -5.55
CA LYS A 277 1.05 21.71 -6.26
C LYS A 277 1.56 22.03 -7.66
N THR A 278 2.85 22.36 -7.79
CA THR A 278 3.43 22.70 -9.10
C THR A 278 3.94 21.46 -9.84
N TYR A 279 4.20 20.37 -9.13
CA TYR A 279 4.87 19.17 -9.65
C TYR A 279 6.27 19.43 -10.19
N GLU A 280 6.91 20.51 -9.75
CA GLU A 280 8.32 20.77 -10.03
C GLU A 280 9.18 19.84 -9.19
N HIS A 281 10.27 19.34 -9.80
CA HIS A 281 11.24 18.52 -9.10
C HIS A 281 11.94 19.33 -8.00
N VAL A 282 12.14 18.68 -6.85
CA VAL A 282 12.76 19.28 -5.65
C VAL A 282 14.03 18.55 -5.27
N SER A 283 14.02 17.22 -5.29
CA SER A 283 15.17 16.43 -4.82
C SER A 283 15.15 15.01 -5.37
N ASP A 284 16.34 14.44 -5.53
CA ASP A 284 16.53 13.00 -5.72
C ASP A 284 17.23 12.44 -4.49
N VAL A 285 16.59 11.47 -3.84
CA VAL A 285 17.11 10.85 -2.62
C VAL A 285 17.64 9.46 -2.98
N PRO A 286 18.95 9.19 -2.81
CA PRO A 286 19.51 7.86 -3.08
C PRO A 286 18.92 6.82 -2.13
N VAL A 287 18.44 5.70 -2.69
CA VAL A 287 17.85 4.59 -1.93
C VAL A 287 18.38 3.25 -2.44
N GLY A 288 17.82 2.16 -1.94
CA GLY A 288 18.19 0.79 -2.33
C GLY A 288 17.73 0.40 -3.73
N GLN A 289 17.93 -0.88 -4.05
CA GLN A 289 17.50 -1.47 -5.31
C GLN A 289 16.05 -1.93 -5.24
N ARG A 290 15.27 -1.60 -6.29
CA ARG A 290 13.86 -2.00 -6.43
C ARG A 290 13.01 -1.59 -5.21
N CYS A 291 13.10 -0.32 -4.84
CA CYS A 291 12.17 0.27 -3.87
C CYS A 291 10.86 0.58 -4.59
N TRP A 292 9.77 -0.06 -4.16
CA TRP A 292 8.47 0.07 -4.82
C TRP A 292 7.48 0.85 -3.97
N HIS A 293 7.22 0.39 -2.74
CA HIS A 293 6.28 1.02 -1.84
C HIS A 293 6.98 1.61 -0.62
N PHE A 294 6.34 2.62 -0.04
CA PHE A 294 6.89 3.34 1.10
C PHE A 294 5.77 3.87 2.00
N SER A 295 6.09 4.17 3.25
CA SER A 295 5.15 4.77 4.20
C SER A 295 5.88 5.76 5.10
N PHE A 296 5.24 6.87 5.40
CA PHE A 296 5.66 7.68 6.54
C PHE A 296 5.39 6.92 7.83
N THR A 297 6.13 7.24 8.89
CA THR A 297 5.72 6.91 10.25
C THR A 297 4.44 7.68 10.63
N PRO A 298 3.67 7.21 11.62
CA PRO A 298 2.43 7.87 12.05
C PRO A 298 2.62 9.32 12.53
N ASP A 299 3.80 9.63 13.09
CA ASP A 299 4.20 10.98 13.49
C ASP A 299 4.71 11.83 12.30
N GLY A 300 4.85 11.25 11.11
CA GLY A 300 5.38 11.89 9.91
C GLY A 300 6.88 12.17 9.94
N ALA A 301 7.61 11.73 10.96
CA ALA A 301 9.02 12.08 11.16
C ALA A 301 9.99 11.27 10.30
N LYS A 302 9.61 10.08 9.84
CA LYS A 302 10.45 9.19 9.05
C LYS A 302 9.70 8.64 7.85
N LEU A 303 10.46 8.23 6.84
CA LEU A 303 9.97 7.54 5.66
C LEU A 303 10.60 6.15 5.60
N LEU A 304 9.77 5.11 5.51
CA LEU A 304 10.19 3.72 5.37
C LEU A 304 9.92 3.26 3.94
N LEU A 305 10.94 2.78 3.23
CA LEU A 305 10.84 2.30 1.85
C LEU A 305 11.18 0.81 1.78
N ALA A 306 10.26 -0.01 1.29
CA ALA A 306 10.48 -1.43 1.05
C ALA A 306 11.29 -1.59 -0.25
N CYS A 307 12.56 -2.01 -0.13
CA CYS A 307 13.50 -2.13 -1.22
C CYS A 307 13.85 -3.60 -1.47
N GLY A 308 13.09 -4.22 -2.37
CA GLY A 308 13.07 -5.67 -2.51
C GLY A 308 14.39 -6.29 -2.92
N ARG A 309 15.10 -5.69 -3.89
CA ARG A 309 16.41 -6.21 -4.33
C ARG A 309 17.55 -5.82 -3.39
N SER A 310 17.29 -4.93 -2.43
CA SER A 310 18.17 -4.70 -1.28
C SER A 310 17.84 -5.62 -0.09
N ASN A 311 16.79 -6.44 -0.16
CA ASN A 311 16.35 -7.32 0.93
C ASN A 311 16.13 -6.58 2.28
N ALA A 312 15.67 -5.32 2.21
CA ALA A 312 15.63 -4.44 3.35
C ALA A 312 14.57 -3.34 3.22
N VAL A 313 14.25 -2.74 4.36
CA VAL A 313 13.52 -1.47 4.46
C VAL A 313 14.50 -0.34 4.75
N TYR A 314 14.51 0.68 3.92
CA TYR A 314 15.32 1.88 4.12
C TYR A 314 14.53 2.87 4.97
N VAL A 315 15.16 3.41 6.02
CA VAL A 315 14.57 4.40 6.91
C VAL A 315 15.26 5.74 6.65
N LEU A 316 14.49 6.73 6.24
CA LEU A 316 14.96 8.09 5.99
C LEU A 316 14.35 9.06 7.01
N ASP A 317 15.07 10.13 7.31
CA ASP A 317 14.50 11.29 8.01
C ASP A 317 13.56 12.04 7.06
N ALA A 318 12.33 12.34 7.47
CA ALA A 318 11.35 12.96 6.57
C ALA A 318 11.57 14.46 6.36
N ALA A 319 12.37 15.14 7.20
CA ALA A 319 12.62 16.56 7.09
C ALA A 319 13.76 16.88 6.12
N ASN A 320 14.77 16.00 6.04
CA ASN A 320 15.96 16.22 5.21
C ASN A 320 16.30 15.06 4.25
N TYR A 321 15.54 13.97 4.29
CA TYR A 321 15.68 12.77 3.45
C TYR A 321 17.01 12.02 3.58
N GLN A 322 17.79 12.28 4.61
CA GLN A 322 18.99 11.50 4.87
C GLN A 322 18.63 10.10 5.35
N THR A 323 19.36 9.11 4.82
CA THR A 323 19.24 7.72 5.28
C THR A 323 19.70 7.63 6.73
N ILE A 324 18.81 7.16 7.60
CA ILE A 324 19.08 6.88 9.01
C ILE A 324 19.68 5.48 9.15
N LYS A 325 19.01 4.48 8.59
CA LYS A 325 19.44 3.07 8.65
C LYS A 325 18.72 2.20 7.61
N GLN A 326 19.17 0.97 7.52
CA GLN A 326 18.49 -0.12 6.81
C GLN A 326 18.05 -1.17 7.82
N ILE A 327 16.84 -1.69 7.66
CA ILE A 327 16.30 -2.82 8.43
C ILE A 327 16.31 -4.03 7.48
N GLY A 328 17.24 -4.95 7.69
CA GLY A 328 17.44 -6.14 6.86
C GLY A 328 16.50 -7.30 7.19
N ASP A 329 16.89 -8.50 6.78
CA ASP A 329 16.16 -9.77 6.97
C ASP A 329 14.74 -9.76 6.39
N LEU A 330 14.53 -8.97 5.34
CA LEU A 330 13.29 -8.84 4.58
C LEU A 330 13.56 -9.08 3.10
N PRO A 331 13.91 -10.32 2.70
CA PRO A 331 14.25 -10.63 1.32
C PRO A 331 13.08 -10.31 0.38
N LEU A 332 13.35 -9.63 -0.74
CA LEU A 332 12.29 -9.19 -1.65
C LEU A 332 11.13 -8.45 -0.94
N ALA A 333 11.46 -7.56 0.00
CA ALA A 333 10.50 -6.61 0.57
C ALA A 333 9.69 -5.91 -0.54
N TRP A 334 8.37 -5.84 -0.36
CA TRP A 334 7.43 -5.39 -1.39
C TRP A 334 6.55 -4.24 -0.88
N GLY A 335 5.49 -4.56 -0.14
CA GLY A 335 4.49 -3.62 0.34
C GLY A 335 4.75 -3.21 1.77
N ILE A 336 4.34 -2.00 2.16
CA ILE A 336 4.47 -1.51 3.53
C ILE A 336 3.24 -0.72 3.96
N VAL A 337 2.77 -1.00 5.18
CA VAL A 337 1.73 -0.23 5.88
C VAL A 337 2.15 0.05 7.32
N THR A 338 1.63 1.12 7.91
CA THR A 338 1.84 1.47 9.32
C THR A 338 0.54 1.42 10.12
N TYR A 339 0.65 1.15 11.42
CA TYR A 339 -0.39 1.40 12.41
C TYR A 339 0.17 2.27 13.55
N PRO A 340 -0.49 3.37 13.96
CA PRO A 340 -1.63 4.01 13.28
C PRO A 340 -1.36 4.29 11.79
N ALA A 341 -2.41 4.37 10.98
CA ALA A 341 -2.24 4.57 9.54
C ALA A 341 -1.56 5.92 9.25
N SER A 342 -0.64 5.93 8.28
CA SER A 342 0.06 7.15 7.84
C SER A 342 0.03 7.29 6.32
N ALA A 343 0.37 8.49 5.84
CA ALA A 343 0.54 8.76 4.42
C ALA A 343 1.62 7.86 3.81
N GLY A 344 1.55 7.63 2.51
CA GLY A 344 2.47 6.73 1.80
C GLY A 344 2.06 5.27 1.85
N SER A 345 1.61 4.76 3.02
CA SER A 345 1.20 3.36 3.19
C SER A 345 0.36 2.89 2.00
N ILE A 346 0.69 1.73 1.44
CA ILE A 346 0.02 1.18 0.25
C ILE A 346 -1.50 0.98 0.46
N GLY A 347 -1.90 0.78 1.72
CA GLY A 347 -3.30 0.70 2.15
C GLY A 347 -3.97 2.04 2.54
N SER A 348 -3.24 3.15 2.57
CA SER A 348 -3.76 4.45 3.04
C SER A 348 -4.80 5.04 2.09
N LYS A 349 -5.77 5.76 2.66
CA LYS A 349 -6.63 6.67 1.88
C LYS A 349 -5.86 7.92 1.53
#